data_AF-A0A3C1WU91-F1
#
_entry.id   AF-A0A3C1WU91-F1
#
_cell.length_a   1.000
_cell.length_b   1.000
_cell.length_c   1.000
_cell.angle_alpha   90.00
_cell.angle_beta   90.00
_cell.angle_gamma   90.00
#
_symmetry.space_group_name_H-M   'P 1'
#
loop_
_entity.id
_entity.type
_entity.pdbx_description
1 polymer ?
#
loop_
_entity_poly.entity_id
_entity_poly.type
_entity_poly.pdbx_seq_one_letter_code
_entity_poly.pdbx_strand_id
1 'polypeptide(L)' 'PNAIGYASLADLNDSVKAIKVGGVAPTEDTVKDGSYKIQRNFNLITKDGTKLSDAAQAFFDYCT' A
#
# COMPACT_ATOMS: atom_id res chain seq x y z
N PRO A 1 -25.51 -5.19 -10.70
CA PRO A 1 -24.76 -5.14 -11.98
C PRO A 1 -24.30 -3.69 -12.25
N ASN A 2 -23.14 -3.49 -12.89
CA ASN A 2 -22.52 -2.17 -13.15
C ASN A 2 -21.90 -1.45 -11.93
N ALA A 3 -21.55 -2.18 -10.87
CA ALA A 3 -20.82 -1.59 -9.75
C ALA A 3 -19.35 -1.31 -10.10
N ILE A 4 -18.82 -0.21 -9.58
CA ILE A 4 -17.40 0.13 -9.60
C ILE A 4 -17.01 0.61 -8.20
N GLY A 5 -15.81 0.26 -7.75
CA GLY A 5 -15.29 0.64 -6.44
C GLY A 5 -13.77 0.64 -6.44
N TYR A 6 -13.20 1.02 -5.31
CA TYR A 6 -11.76 0.93 -5.05
C TYR A 6 -11.51 -0.02 -3.88
N ALA A 7 -10.43 -0.78 -3.96
CA ALA A 7 -9.98 -1.71 -2.95
C ALA A 7 -8.44 -1.71 -2.91
N SER A 8 -7.86 -2.23 -1.83
CA SER A 8 -6.42 -2.44 -1.79
C SER A 8 -6.03 -3.49 -2.83
N LEU A 9 -4.86 -3.33 -3.46
CA LEU A 9 -4.36 -4.33 -4.41
C LEU A 9 -4.22 -5.71 -3.78
N ALA A 10 -3.89 -5.77 -2.48
CA ALA A 10 -3.79 -7.00 -1.71
C ALA A 10 -5.14 -7.75 -1.54
N ASP A 11 -6.27 -7.06 -1.71
CA ASP A 11 -7.61 -7.66 -1.58
C ASP A 11 -8.14 -8.20 -2.91
N LEU A 12 -7.39 -8.04 -4.00
CA LEU A 12 -7.79 -8.49 -5.33
C LEU A 12 -7.86 -10.02 -5.39
N ASN A 13 -8.95 -10.54 -5.95
CA ASN A 13 -9.14 -11.96 -6.22
C ASN A 13 -9.97 -12.15 -7.49
N ASP A 14 -10.25 -13.41 -7.86
CA ASP A 14 -10.89 -13.77 -9.12
C ASP A 14 -12.38 -13.40 -9.23
N SER A 15 -13.01 -12.93 -8.14
CA SER A 15 -14.43 -12.52 -8.15
C SER A 15 -14.66 -11.13 -8.73
N VAL A 16 -13.61 -10.33 -8.93
CA VAL A 16 -13.68 -8.97 -9.45
C VAL A 16 -12.61 -8.75 -10.52
N LYS A 17 -12.84 -7.77 -11.39
CA LYS A 17 -11.90 -7.42 -12.47
C LYS A 17 -11.21 -6.11 -12.17
N ALA A 18 -9.88 -6.14 -12.03
CA ALA A 18 -9.07 -4.93 -11.97
C ALA A 18 -9.02 -4.23 -13.34
N ILE A 19 -9.13 -2.90 -13.33
CA ILE A 19 -9.02 -2.07 -14.53
C ILE A 19 -7.64 -1.38 -14.61
N LYS A 20 -7.15 -1.19 -15.83
CA LYS A 20 -5.95 -0.38 -16.07
C LYS A 20 -6.27 1.10 -15.88
N VAL A 21 -5.33 1.85 -15.32
CA VAL A 21 -5.43 3.31 -15.18
C VAL A 21 -4.27 3.94 -15.93
N GLY A 22 -4.56 4.86 -16.86
CA GLY A 22 -3.53 5.45 -17.73
C GLY A 22 -2.80 4.41 -18.59
N GLY A 23 -3.44 3.28 -18.91
CA GLY A 23 -2.82 2.16 -19.65
C GLY A 23 -1.96 1.21 -18.79
N VAL A 24 -1.76 1.51 -17.50
CA VAL A 24 -0.93 0.71 -16.57
C VAL A 24 -1.82 -0.21 -15.74
N ALA A 25 -1.41 -1.48 -15.61
CA ALA A 25 -2.10 -2.45 -14.75
C ALA A 25 -1.67 -2.30 -13.28
N PRO A 26 -2.56 -2.50 -12.30
CA PRO A 26 -2.19 -2.54 -10.89
C PRO A 26 -1.50 -3.87 -10.57
N THR A 27 -0.18 -3.87 -10.41
CA THR A 27 0.62 -5.05 -10.06
C THR A 27 1.67 -4.64 -9.04
N GLU A 28 2.28 -5.60 -8.33
CA GLU A 28 3.39 -5.26 -7.43
C GLU A 28 4.53 -4.54 -8.15
N ASP A 29 4.89 -4.99 -9.36
CA ASP A 29 5.99 -4.40 -10.12
C ASP A 29 5.71 -2.95 -10.54
N THR A 30 4.50 -2.69 -11.04
CA THR A 30 4.08 -1.33 -11.45
C THR A 30 3.82 -0.39 -10.28
N VAL A 31 3.56 -0.93 -9.09
CA VAL A 31 3.56 -0.14 -7.85
C VAL A 31 4.99 0.21 -7.47
N LYS A 32 5.89 -0.79 -7.39
CA LYS A 32 7.31 -0.63 -7.00
C LYS A 32 8.07 0.32 -7.92
N ASP A 33 7.82 0.30 -9.22
CA ASP A 33 8.48 1.18 -10.20
C ASP A 33 7.86 2.58 -10.33
N GLY A 34 6.74 2.85 -9.63
CA GLY A 34 6.08 4.14 -9.64
C GLY A 34 5.21 4.42 -10.87
N SER A 35 5.04 3.48 -11.80
CA SER A 35 4.27 3.66 -13.03
C SER A 35 2.76 3.61 -12.78
N TYR A 36 2.29 2.76 -11.87
CA TYR A 36 0.90 2.75 -11.43
C TYR A 36 0.67 3.90 -10.43
N LYS A 37 0.06 5.00 -10.90
CA LYS A 37 -0.02 6.26 -10.14
C LYS A 37 -0.98 6.22 -8.95
N ILE A 38 -1.92 5.28 -8.89
CA ILE A 38 -2.82 5.14 -7.74
C ILE A 38 -2.12 4.26 -6.70
N GLN A 39 -1.21 4.86 -5.94
CA GLN A 39 -0.48 4.20 -4.87
C GLN A 39 -0.21 5.18 -3.72
N ARG A 40 0.11 4.64 -2.55
CA ARG A 40 0.46 5.43 -1.36
C ARG A 40 1.47 4.66 -0.50
N ASN A 41 2.30 5.41 0.21
CA ASN A 41 3.23 4.84 1.17
C ASN A 41 2.49 4.30 2.39
N PHE A 42 3.08 3.29 3.04
CA PHE A 42 2.75 2.92 4.40
C PHE A 42 3.70 3.66 5.33
N ASN A 43 3.16 4.61 6.09
CA ASN A 43 3.94 5.42 7.00
C ASN A 43 3.83 4.86 8.42
N LEU A 44 4.96 4.69 9.09
CA LEU A 44 5.04 4.50 10.53
C LEU A 44 5.09 5.89 11.19
N ILE A 45 4.16 6.17 12.11
CA ILE A 45 4.04 7.49 12.76
C ILE A 45 4.34 7.35 14.26
N THR A 46 5.27 8.16 14.74
CA THR A 46 5.64 8.25 16.16
C THR A 46 5.49 9.68 16.66
N LYS A 47 5.35 9.85 17.97
CA LYS A 47 5.27 11.18 18.57
C LYS A 47 6.67 11.75 18.74
N ASP A 48 6.91 12.92 18.15
CA ASP A 48 8.18 13.63 18.28
C ASP A 48 8.53 13.88 19.77
N GLY A 49 9.83 13.80 20.08
CA GLY A 49 10.37 13.92 21.44
C GLY A 49 9.92 12.83 22.44
N THR A 50 9.24 11.78 22.00
CA THR A 50 8.76 10.69 22.87
C THR A 50 9.55 9.42 22.64
N LYS A 51 10.21 8.89 23.68
CA LYS A 51 10.88 7.60 23.61
C LYS A 51 9.84 6.48 23.40
N LEU A 52 10.04 5.66 22.37
CA LEU A 52 9.28 4.42 22.21
C LEU A 52 9.62 3.42 23.33
N SER A 53 8.70 2.49 23.61
CA SER A 53 9.07 1.32 24.41
C SER A 53 10.12 0.50 23.67
N ASP A 54 10.93 -0.26 24.40
CA ASP A 54 12.02 -1.03 23.80
C ASP A 54 11.50 -2.02 22.73
N ALA A 55 10.33 -2.63 22.95
CA ALA A 55 9.68 -3.49 21.96
C ALA A 55 9.20 -2.72 20.71
N ALA A 56 8.65 -1.51 20.89
CA ALA A 56 8.21 -0.70 19.76
C ALA A 56 9.39 -0.17 18.93
N GLN A 57 10.48 0.23 19.59
CA GLN A 57 11.71 0.62 18.89
C GLN A 57 12.30 -0.56 18.10
N ALA A 58 12.38 -1.75 18.70
CA ALA A 58 12.88 -2.94 18.02
C ALA A 58 12.05 -3.30 16.78
N PHE A 59 10.73 -3.15 16.84
CA PHE A 59 9.86 -3.35 15.67
C PHE A 59 10.09 -2.27 14.60
N PHE A 60 10.22 -1.00 15.01
CA PHE A 60 10.47 0.10 14.09
C PHE A 60 11.78 -0.14 13.31
N ASP A 61 12.88 -0.46 14.02
CA ASP A 61 14.20 -0.74 13.44
C ASP A 61 14.21 -1.98 12.53
N TYR A 62 13.35 -2.97 12.80
CA TYR A 62 13.22 -4.16 11.95
C TYR A 62 12.47 -3.87 10.64
N CYS A 63 11.50 -2.95 10.66
CA CYS A 63 10.59 -2.70 9.54
C CYS A 63 10.97 -1.51 8.64
N THR A 64 11.96 -0.69 9.02
CA THR A 64 12.47 0.46 8.24
C THR A 64 13.90 0.26 7.80
#